data_AF-A0A3D4H038-F1
#
_entry.id   AF-A0A3D4H038-F1
#
_cell.length_a   1.000
_cell.length_b   1.000
_cell.length_c   1.000
_cell.angle_alpha   90.00
_cell.angle_beta   90.00
_cell.angle_gamma   90.00
#
_symmetry.space_group_name_H-M   'P 1'
#
loop_
_entity.id
_entity.type
_entity.pdbx_description
1 polymer ?
#
loop_
_entity_poly.entity_id
_entity_poly.type
_entity_poly.pdbx_seq_one_letter_code
_entity_poly.pdbx_strand_id
1 'polypeptide(L)' 'MADRYPEVKLKRGRERQIAEGHPWIFSGAVSAHPFGVEPGGIVDVLDGSGSFVARGY' A
#
# COMPACT_ATOMS: atom_id res chain seq x y z
N MET A 1 2.49 10.02 -20.08
CA MET A 1 2.39 8.71 -19.40
C MET A 1 2.22 9.01 -17.93
N ALA A 2 1.15 8.54 -17.28
CA ALA A 2 1.00 8.76 -15.84
C ALA A 2 2.15 8.06 -15.12
N ASP A 3 2.97 8.82 -14.40
CA ASP A 3 4.01 8.27 -13.53
C ASP A 3 3.34 7.29 -12.56
N ARG A 4 3.78 6.03 -12.61
CA ARG A 4 3.22 4.95 -11.78
C ARG A 4 4.08 4.89 -10.52
N TYR A 5 3.48 5.17 -9.37
CA TYR A 5 4.19 5.03 -8.10
C TYR A 5 4.51 3.55 -7.85
N PRO A 6 5.59 3.24 -7.10
CA PRO A 6 5.82 1.89 -6.62
C PRO A 6 4.59 1.35 -5.87
N GLU A 7 4.30 0.07 -6.05
CA GLU A 7 3.09 -0.55 -5.50
C GLU A 7 3.40 -1.36 -4.24
N VAL A 8 2.56 -1.20 -3.22
CA VAL A 8 2.56 -2.00 -1.99
C VAL A 8 1.26 -2.78 -1.93
N LYS A 9 1.33 -4.12 -1.93
CA LYS A 9 0.14 -4.98 -1.84
C LYS A 9 -0.15 -5.37 -0.40
N LEU A 10 -1.37 -5.15 0.04
CA LEU A 10 -1.88 -5.61 1.34
C LEU A 10 -2.22 -7.09 1.31
N LYS A 11 -2.07 -7.75 2.46
CA LYS A 11 -2.68 -9.06 2.71
C LYS A 11 -4.20 -8.89 2.69
N ARG A 12 -4.89 -9.89 2.15
CA ARG A 12 -6.36 -9.92 2.06
C ARG A 12 -7.02 -9.55 3.40
N GLY A 13 -7.97 -8.61 3.36
CA GLY A 13 -8.74 -8.16 4.52
C GLY A 13 -8.08 -7.06 5.35
N ARG A 14 -6.84 -6.64 5.03
CA ARG A 14 -6.13 -5.57 5.75
C ARG A 14 -6.44 -4.17 5.23
N GLU A 15 -6.97 -4.07 4.02
CA GLU A 15 -7.49 -2.84 3.42
C GLU A 15 -8.63 -2.20 4.23
N ARG A 16 -9.38 -3.01 5.00
CA ARG A 16 -10.52 -2.55 5.79
C ARG A 16 -10.14 -1.50 6.83
N GLN A 17 -9.01 -1.68 7.52
CA GLN A 17 -8.57 -0.73 8.55
C GLN A 17 -8.27 0.65 7.93
N ILE A 18 -7.71 0.67 6.72
CA ILE A 18 -7.42 1.90 5.98
C ILE A 18 -8.72 2.56 5.50
N ALA A 19 -9.66 1.76 4.99
CA ALA A 19 -10.98 2.25 4.60
C ALA A 19 -11.78 2.84 5.78
N GLU A 20 -11.57 2.34 6.99
CA GLU A 20 -12.15 2.88 8.24
C GLU A 20 -11.40 4.11 8.77
N GLY A 21 -10.40 4.62 8.03
CA GLY A 21 -9.69 5.86 8.34
C GLY A 21 -8.42 5.68 9.15
N HIS A 22 -7.93 4.45 9.37
CA HIS A 22 -6.62 4.25 9.98
C HIS A 22 -5.52 4.65 9.00
N PRO A 23 -4.65 5.63 9.34
CA PRO A 23 -3.69 6.17 8.37
C PRO A 23 -2.43 5.32 8.21
N TRP A 24 -2.23 4.28 9.05
CA TRP A 24 -0.96 3.55 9.11
C TRP A 24 -1.07 2.13 8.59
N ILE A 25 -0.06 1.72 7.80
CA ILE A 25 0.09 0.36 7.30
C ILE A 25 1.35 -0.23 7.93
N PHE A 26 1.17 -1.21 8.82
CA PHE A 26 2.28 -1.92 9.44
C PHE A 26 2.79 -3.04 8.54
N SER A 27 4.07 -3.41 8.69
CA SER A 27 4.71 -4.48 7.90
C SER A 27 3.94 -5.81 7.91
N GLY A 28 3.28 -6.14 9.02
CA GLY A 28 2.43 -7.34 9.13
C GLY A 28 1.20 -7.35 8.20
N ALA A 29 0.74 -6.18 7.75
CA ALA A 29 -0.37 -6.02 6.83
C ALA A 29 0.05 -6.12 5.35
N VAL A 30 1.33 -6.01 5.04
CA VAL A 30 1.84 -6.05 3.67
C VAL A 30 2.14 -7.49 3.23
N SER A 31 1.77 -7.85 2.01
CA SER A 31 1.95 -9.21 1.48
C SER A 31 3.40 -9.52 1.10
N ALA A 32 4.18 -8.53 0.71
CA ALA A 32 5.61 -8.64 0.42
C ALA A 32 6.31 -7.33 0.77
N HIS A 33 7.58 -7.37 1.17
CA HIS A 33 8.33 -6.12 1.36
C HIS A 33 8.40 -5.33 0.04
N PRO A 34 8.10 -4.02 0.06
CA PRO A 34 8.29 -3.19 -1.11
C PRO A 34 9.76 -3.19 -1.53
N PHE A 35 10.01 -3.43 -2.82
CA PHE A 35 11.35 -3.41 -3.38
C PHE A 35 11.56 -2.11 -4.17
N GLY A 36 12.73 -1.49 -4.03
CA GLY A 36 13.06 -0.25 -4.73
C GLY A 36 12.29 0.99 -4.26
N VAL A 37 11.76 0.97 -3.04
CA VAL A 37 11.13 2.13 -2.41
C VAL A 37 12.11 2.73 -1.41
N GLU A 38 12.52 3.96 -1.66
CA GLU A 38 13.35 4.73 -0.74
C GLU A 38 12.52 5.22 0.47
N PRO A 39 13.15 5.40 1.65
CA PRO A 39 12.48 6.02 2.79
C PRO A 39 11.88 7.39 2.44
N GLY A 40 10.59 7.59 2.74
CA GLY A 40 9.86 8.80 2.37
C GLY A 40 9.36 8.83 0.91
N GLY A 41 9.58 7.76 0.15
CA GLY A 41 9.04 7.60 -1.20
C GLY A 41 7.52 7.38 -1.19
N ILE A 42 6.82 8.06 -2.10
CA ILE A 42 5.37 7.89 -2.28
C ILE A 42 5.08 6.55 -2.95
N VAL A 43 4.13 5.80 -2.40
CA VAL A 43 3.69 4.50 -2.93
C VAL A 43 2.18 4.44 -3.11
N ASP A 44 1.76 3.64 -4.09
CA ASP A 44 0.36 3.22 -4.24
C ASP A 44 0.11 1.94 -3.44
N VAL A 45 -0.90 1.98 -2.57
CA VAL A 45 -1.32 0.83 -1.76
C VAL A 45 -2.47 0.14 -2.48
N LEU A 46 -2.29 -1.15 -2.74
CA LEU A 46 -3.27 -1.99 -3.40
C LEU A 46 -3.78 -3.09 -2.45
N ASP A 47 -5.03 -3.49 -2.61
CA ASP A 47 -5.57 -4.66 -1.91
C ASP A 47 -5.07 -5.98 -2.53
N GLY A 48 -5.52 -7.11 -1.96
CA GLY A 48 -5.16 -8.43 -2.48
C GLY A 48 -5.66 -8.74 -3.91
N SER A 49 -6.61 -7.97 -4.43
CA SER A 49 -7.10 -8.06 -5.82
C SER A 49 -6.35 -7.14 -6.79
N GLY A 50 -5.51 -6.23 -6.28
CA GLY A 50 -4.82 -5.21 -7.06
C GLY A 50 -5.61 -3.90 -7.19
N SER A 51 -6.69 -3.71 -6.43
CA SER A 51 -7.47 -2.48 -6.43
C SER A 51 -6.80 -1.41 -5.57
N PHE A 52 -6.84 -0.15 -6.01
CA PHE A 52 -6.28 0.99 -5.25
C PHE A 52 -7.01 1.20 -3.93
N VAL A 53 -6.25 1.36 -2.85
CA VAL A 53 -6.75 1.60 -1.49
C VAL A 53 -6.37 3.01 -1.02
N ALA A 54 -5.08 3.36 -1.13
CA ALA A 54 -4.54 4.60 -0.60
C ALA A 54 -3.19 4.95 -1.25
N ARG A 55 -2.69 6.15 -0.97
CA ARG A 55 -1.35 6.63 -1.37
C ARG A 55 -0.69 7.34 -0.18
N GLY A 56 0.60 7.09 0.06
CA GLY A 56 1.33 7.67 1.19
C GLY A 56 2.83 7.35 1.19
N TYR A 57 3.52 7.69 2.27
CA TYR A 57 4.93 7.38 2.56
C TYR A 57 5.11 6.92 4.00
#